data_AF-A0A0A2B2W0-F1
#
_entry.id   AF-A0A0A2B2W0-F1
#
_cell.length_a   1.000
_cell.length_b   1.000
_cell.length_c   1.000
_cell.angle_alpha   90.00
_cell.angle_beta   90.00
_cell.angle_gamma   90.00
#
_symmetry.space_group_name_H-M   'P 1'
#
loop_
_entity.id
_entity.type
_entity.pdbx_description
1 polymer ?
#
loop_
_entity_poly.entity_id
_entity_poly.type
_entity_poly.pdbx_seq_one_letter_code
_entity_poly.pdbx_strand_id
1 'polypeptide(L)'
;MKDLDINFPLDKFEKLIIDIGWASLDDWFNFWNNKRNILSIDQYWNNKVNDDWIWGLALPLLSQAYKFQNSFSDRKIIGISALPGTGKTTLGKWLEAISLKLNFKIAVISIDDFYLPSNEMKLAIKNNPWNVSRGFPGSHSVKLMHEKLLNWKLNGELNVPVFDKSLRNGLGDRSHWRLDSPDLLILEGWFLGIKPYSIDLIDRPINTKNLSLHESSYILKIQNNLNEYLDIWTLIDNIWHLKPLKIEYMNIWKTNQEKEMFLQKGNALIDEKLSNFLRMLNVSIPHKSFDVIKSYALLLIDQERKLVEAGLNL
;
A
#
# COMPACT_ATOMS: atom_id res chain seq x y z
N MET A 1 -20.41 -17.65 -7.00
CA MET A 1 -18.94 -17.66 -7.22
C MET A 1 -18.42 -18.83 -8.08
N LYS A 2 -19.18 -19.90 -8.35
CA LYS A 2 -18.66 -21.11 -9.06
C LYS A 2 -18.15 -20.88 -10.49
N ASP A 3 -18.59 -19.80 -11.15
CA ASP A 3 -18.16 -19.44 -12.51
C ASP A 3 -16.96 -18.47 -12.54
N LEU A 4 -16.40 -18.13 -11.39
CA LEU A 4 -15.22 -17.25 -11.30
C LEU A 4 -13.94 -18.08 -11.17
N ASP A 5 -12.86 -17.63 -11.82
CA ASP A 5 -11.52 -18.21 -11.66
C ASP A 5 -10.89 -17.74 -10.34
N ILE A 6 -11.36 -18.32 -9.22
CA ILE A 6 -10.88 -18.06 -7.86
C ILE A 6 -10.17 -19.31 -7.34
N ASN A 7 -8.89 -19.15 -6.99
CA ASN A 7 -8.00 -20.24 -6.62
C ASN A 7 -7.63 -20.29 -5.12
N PHE A 8 -8.20 -19.41 -4.29
CA PHE A 8 -7.94 -19.37 -2.85
C PHE A 8 -9.07 -20.04 -2.01
N PRO A 9 -8.76 -20.53 -0.78
CA PRO A 9 -9.76 -21.12 0.11
C PRO A 9 -10.88 -20.13 0.51
N LEU A 10 -12.14 -20.57 0.44
CA LEU A 10 -13.29 -19.72 0.73
C LEU A 10 -13.65 -19.62 2.22
N ASP A 11 -13.15 -20.51 3.08
CA ASP A 11 -13.50 -20.56 4.50
C ASP A 11 -13.02 -19.32 5.28
N LYS A 12 -11.76 -18.90 5.06
CA LYS A 12 -11.23 -17.67 5.64
C LYS A 12 -11.82 -16.43 4.98
N PHE A 13 -12.13 -16.54 3.69
CA PHE A 13 -12.72 -15.45 2.92
C PHE A 13 -14.15 -15.15 3.36
N GLU A 14 -14.98 -16.17 3.56
CA GLU A 14 -16.36 -16.02 4.05
C GLU A 14 -16.39 -15.36 5.43
N LYS A 15 -15.49 -15.75 6.34
CA LYS A 15 -15.35 -15.08 7.65
C LYS A 15 -15.03 -13.60 7.52
N LEU A 16 -14.14 -13.22 6.59
CA LEU A 16 -13.84 -11.82 6.29
C LEU A 16 -15.08 -11.08 5.78
N ILE A 17 -15.82 -11.65 4.84
CA ILE A 17 -17.03 -11.04 4.28
C ILE A 17 -18.11 -10.85 5.35
N ILE A 18 -18.29 -11.83 6.23
CA ILE A 18 -19.23 -11.74 7.35
C ILE A 18 -18.78 -10.65 8.34
N ASP A 19 -17.50 -10.63 8.72
CA ASP A 19 -16.95 -9.66 9.67
C ASP A 19 -17.01 -8.21 9.14
N ILE A 20 -16.86 -8.01 7.82
CA ILE A 20 -17.11 -6.72 7.15
C ILE A 20 -18.56 -6.23 7.36
N GLY A 21 -19.49 -7.13 7.67
CA GLY A 21 -20.90 -6.80 7.97
C GLY A 21 -21.89 -7.26 6.91
N TRP A 22 -21.58 -8.33 6.16
CA TRP A 22 -22.53 -9.02 5.30
C TRP A 22 -23.11 -10.25 6.00
N ALA A 23 -24.36 -10.60 5.68
CA ALA A 23 -25.02 -11.73 6.34
C ALA A 23 -24.45 -13.09 5.92
N SER A 24 -24.02 -13.20 4.66
CA SER A 24 -23.37 -14.39 4.11
C SER A 24 -22.49 -14.04 2.90
N LEU A 25 -21.64 -14.97 2.49
CA LEU A 25 -20.86 -14.85 1.26
C LEU A 25 -21.77 -14.77 0.01
N ASP A 26 -22.87 -15.52 0.00
CA ASP A 26 -23.82 -15.53 -1.12
C ASP A 26 -24.56 -14.19 -1.25
N ASP A 27 -24.97 -13.58 -0.14
CA ASP A 27 -25.62 -12.25 -0.14
C ASP A 27 -24.69 -11.18 -0.69
N TRP A 28 -23.44 -11.20 -0.24
CA TRP A 28 -22.38 -10.31 -0.74
C TRP A 28 -22.14 -10.52 -2.24
N PHE A 29 -21.99 -11.78 -2.67
CA PHE A 29 -21.77 -12.11 -4.06
C PHE A 29 -22.92 -11.63 -4.96
N ASN A 30 -24.16 -11.92 -4.56
CA ASN A 30 -25.36 -11.51 -5.29
C ASN A 30 -25.48 -9.99 -5.39
N PHE A 31 -25.15 -9.27 -4.32
CA PHE A 31 -25.17 -7.80 -4.33
C PHE A 31 -24.24 -7.20 -5.39
N TRP A 32 -23.00 -7.70 -5.47
CA TRP A 32 -22.01 -7.21 -6.44
C TRP A 32 -22.29 -7.70 -7.85
N ASN A 33 -22.77 -8.95 -8.01
CA ASN A 33 -23.13 -9.48 -9.30
C ASN A 33 -24.27 -8.69 -9.96
N ASN A 34 -25.27 -8.26 -9.17
CA ASN A 34 -26.35 -7.38 -9.64
C ASN A 34 -25.86 -5.97 -10.05
N LYS A 35 -24.66 -5.57 -9.63
CA LYS A 35 -24.02 -4.29 -9.95
C LYS A 35 -22.87 -4.44 -10.94
N ARG A 36 -22.69 -5.61 -11.56
CA ARG A 36 -21.54 -5.90 -12.45
C ARG A 36 -21.35 -4.86 -13.56
N ASN A 37 -22.43 -4.26 -14.04
CA ASN A 37 -22.41 -3.23 -15.08
C ASN A 37 -21.66 -1.96 -14.66
N ILE A 38 -21.72 -1.56 -13.39
CA ILE A 38 -21.02 -0.37 -12.90
C ILE A 38 -19.56 -0.65 -12.54
N LEU A 39 -19.21 -1.92 -12.34
CA LEU A 39 -17.89 -2.39 -11.93
C LEU A 39 -16.85 -2.41 -13.07
N SER A 40 -17.10 -1.78 -14.22
CA SER A 40 -16.18 -1.79 -15.38
C SER A 40 -14.71 -1.55 -14.99
N ILE A 41 -13.84 -2.43 -15.49
CA ILE A 41 -12.43 -2.62 -15.06
C ILE A 41 -11.47 -2.25 -16.20
N ASP A 42 -11.94 -2.39 -17.44
CA ASP A 42 -11.15 -2.26 -18.67
C ASP A 42 -10.54 -0.86 -18.86
N GLN A 43 -11.08 0.17 -18.19
CA GLN A 43 -10.54 1.53 -18.22
C GLN A 43 -9.32 1.72 -17.30
N TYR A 44 -9.11 0.84 -16.31
CA TYR A 44 -8.10 1.01 -15.27
C TYR A 44 -6.95 0.01 -15.36
N TRP A 45 -7.20 -1.18 -15.92
CA TRP A 45 -6.18 -2.20 -16.14
C TRP A 45 -6.03 -2.50 -17.62
N ASN A 46 -4.78 -2.43 -18.11
CA ASN A 46 -4.45 -2.62 -19.53
C ASN A 46 -4.57 -4.07 -20.03
N ASN A 47 -4.73 -5.05 -19.12
CA ASN A 47 -4.86 -6.48 -19.41
C ASN A 47 -6.03 -7.06 -18.59
N LYS A 48 -6.52 -8.25 -18.98
CA LYS A 48 -7.47 -9.03 -18.15
C LYS A 48 -6.93 -9.10 -16.71
N VAL A 49 -7.59 -8.38 -15.80
CA VAL A 49 -7.39 -8.55 -14.36
C VAL A 49 -7.96 -9.91 -14.00
N ASN A 50 -7.20 -10.70 -13.26
CA ASN A 50 -7.69 -11.97 -12.78
C ASN A 50 -8.92 -11.74 -11.88
N ASP A 51 -9.94 -12.59 -12.01
CA ASP A 51 -11.18 -12.45 -11.24
C ASP A 51 -10.89 -12.47 -9.72
N ASP A 52 -9.86 -13.20 -9.30
CA ASP A 52 -9.40 -13.24 -7.91
C ASP A 52 -9.04 -11.85 -7.36
N TRP A 53 -8.37 -10.98 -8.09
CA TRP A 53 -8.05 -9.61 -7.63
C TRP A 53 -9.30 -8.79 -7.37
N ILE A 54 -10.29 -8.94 -8.23
CA ILE A 54 -11.51 -8.14 -8.18
C ILE A 54 -12.36 -8.66 -7.03
N TRP A 55 -12.62 -9.97 -7.01
CA TRP A 55 -13.52 -10.60 -6.06
C TRP A 55 -12.86 -10.91 -4.72
N GLY A 56 -11.55 -11.13 -4.67
CA GLY A 56 -10.81 -11.45 -3.44
C GLY A 56 -10.21 -10.24 -2.74
N LEU A 57 -9.96 -9.13 -3.46
CA LEU A 57 -9.38 -7.92 -2.87
C LEU A 57 -10.21 -6.66 -3.09
N ALA A 58 -10.47 -6.29 -4.34
CA ALA A 58 -11.02 -4.97 -4.66
C ALA A 58 -12.45 -4.79 -4.14
N LEU A 59 -13.34 -5.77 -4.41
CA LEU A 59 -14.73 -5.75 -3.95
C LEU A 59 -14.86 -5.94 -2.43
N PRO A 60 -14.12 -6.86 -1.77
CA PRO A 60 -14.14 -6.96 -0.31
C PRO A 60 -13.70 -5.65 0.38
N LEU A 61 -12.61 -5.03 -0.10
CA LEU A 61 -12.15 -3.75 0.42
C LEU A 61 -13.18 -2.63 0.21
N LEU A 62 -13.75 -2.54 -1.00
CA LEU A 62 -14.83 -1.61 -1.31
C LEU A 62 -16.09 -1.87 -0.46
N SER A 63 -16.37 -3.13 -0.13
CA SER A 63 -17.48 -3.52 0.73
C SER A 63 -17.29 -3.04 2.16
N GLN A 64 -16.07 -3.14 2.69
CA GLN A 64 -15.74 -2.57 3.99
C GLN A 64 -15.89 -1.05 4.00
N ALA A 65 -15.36 -0.39 2.98
CA ALA A 65 -15.53 1.05 2.78
C ALA A 65 -17.02 1.45 2.76
N TYR A 66 -17.83 0.74 2.00
CA TYR A 66 -19.27 0.97 1.88
C TYR A 66 -20.03 0.73 3.19
N LYS A 67 -19.54 -0.15 4.07
CA LYS A 67 -20.15 -0.38 5.39
C LYS A 67 -19.73 0.68 6.42
N PHE A 68 -18.51 1.19 6.31
CA PHE A 68 -17.98 2.25 7.17
C PHE A 68 -18.59 3.64 6.92
N GLN A 69 -19.13 3.90 5.73
CA GLN A 69 -19.70 5.22 5.40
C GLN A 69 -20.90 5.65 6.27
N ASN A 70 -21.49 4.74 7.06
CA ASN A 70 -22.77 4.96 7.74
C ASN A 70 -22.71 5.89 8.97
N SER A 71 -21.58 6.49 9.33
CA SER A 71 -21.56 7.50 10.40
C SER A 71 -20.51 8.61 10.17
N PHE A 72 -20.99 9.85 10.04
CA PHE A 72 -20.15 11.05 9.95
C PHE A 72 -19.35 11.34 11.23
N SER A 73 -19.78 10.82 12.38
CA SER A 73 -19.14 11.01 13.68
C SER A 73 -17.90 10.14 13.90
N ASP A 74 -17.64 9.15 13.05
CA ASP A 74 -16.56 8.18 13.23
C ASP A 74 -15.84 7.89 11.90
N ARG A 75 -15.15 8.91 11.36
CA ARG A 75 -14.42 8.82 10.08
C ARG A 75 -13.32 7.75 10.14
N LYS A 76 -13.44 6.75 9.27
CA LYS A 76 -12.55 5.58 9.23
C LYS A 76 -11.43 5.70 8.20
N ILE A 77 -10.24 5.26 8.58
CA ILE A 77 -9.10 5.10 7.68
C ILE A 77 -8.82 3.62 7.49
N ILE A 78 -8.82 3.17 6.23
CA ILE A 78 -8.34 1.83 5.88
C ILE A 78 -6.90 1.93 5.37
N GLY A 79 -6.00 1.10 5.91
CA GLY A 79 -4.62 0.98 5.47
C GLY A 79 -4.46 -0.13 4.43
N ILE A 80 -3.67 0.09 3.38
CA ILE A 80 -3.22 -0.96 2.46
C ILE A 80 -1.71 -1.09 2.56
N SER A 81 -1.25 -2.22 3.08
CA SER A 81 0.17 -2.56 3.16
C SER A 81 0.52 -3.57 2.07
N ALA A 82 1.26 -3.13 1.04
CA ALA A 82 1.73 -4.02 -0.02
C ALA A 82 3.06 -3.57 -0.60
N LEU A 83 3.90 -4.51 -1.02
CA LEU A 83 5.20 -4.18 -1.60
C LEU A 83 5.09 -3.38 -2.93
N PRO A 84 6.17 -2.72 -3.37
CA PRO A 84 6.18 -2.02 -4.64
C PRO A 84 5.92 -2.96 -5.83
N GLY A 85 5.23 -2.46 -6.85
CA GLY A 85 4.88 -3.24 -8.04
C GLY A 85 3.65 -4.16 -7.88
N THR A 86 3.03 -4.23 -6.71
CA THR A 86 1.80 -5.04 -6.47
C THR A 86 0.51 -4.44 -7.06
N GLY A 87 0.53 -3.19 -7.56
CA GLY A 87 -0.64 -2.59 -8.22
C GLY A 87 -1.52 -1.69 -7.34
N LYS A 88 -1.05 -1.28 -6.16
CA LYS A 88 -1.76 -0.38 -5.22
C LYS A 88 -2.34 0.87 -5.88
N THR A 89 -1.57 1.55 -6.72
CA THR A 89 -2.02 2.78 -7.41
C THR A 89 -3.18 2.51 -8.36
N THR A 90 -3.16 1.38 -9.09
CA THR A 90 -4.25 1.00 -10.00
C THR A 90 -5.51 0.66 -9.21
N LEU A 91 -5.37 -0.13 -8.14
CA LEU A 91 -6.47 -0.42 -7.23
C LEU A 91 -7.07 0.86 -6.63
N GLY A 92 -6.24 1.80 -6.19
CA GLY A 92 -6.69 3.05 -5.61
C GLY A 92 -7.55 3.87 -6.57
N LYS A 93 -7.09 4.07 -7.81
CA LYS A 93 -7.86 4.77 -8.86
C LYS A 93 -9.21 4.11 -9.13
N TRP A 94 -9.24 2.78 -9.17
CA TRP A 94 -10.49 2.05 -9.35
C TRP A 94 -11.45 2.23 -8.17
N LEU A 95 -10.95 2.16 -6.93
CA LEU A 95 -11.76 2.37 -5.72
C LEU A 95 -12.38 3.76 -5.69
N GLU A 96 -11.60 4.81 -5.98
CA GLU A 96 -12.13 6.18 -6.06
C GLU A 96 -13.24 6.27 -7.11
N ALA A 97 -13.01 5.75 -8.31
CA ALA A 97 -13.97 5.82 -9.41
C ALA A 97 -15.27 5.03 -9.14
N ILE A 98 -15.16 3.80 -8.61
CA ILE A 98 -16.32 2.97 -8.34
C ILE A 98 -17.11 3.47 -7.13
N SER A 99 -16.46 4.02 -6.10
CA SER A 99 -17.16 4.60 -4.95
C SER A 99 -18.16 5.68 -5.37
N LEU A 100 -17.78 6.56 -6.30
CA LEU A 100 -18.66 7.61 -6.82
C LEU A 100 -19.91 7.05 -7.49
N LYS A 101 -19.79 5.92 -8.21
CA LYS A 101 -20.95 5.23 -8.82
C LYS A 101 -21.87 4.56 -7.78
N LEU A 102 -21.39 4.39 -6.56
CA LEU A 102 -22.14 3.88 -5.40
C LEU A 102 -22.65 5.01 -4.49
N ASN A 103 -22.58 6.26 -4.95
CA ASN A 103 -23.02 7.47 -4.23
C ASN A 103 -22.28 7.73 -2.91
N PHE A 104 -20.99 7.38 -2.84
CA PHE A 104 -20.11 7.79 -1.76
C PHE A 104 -18.70 8.06 -2.27
N LYS A 105 -17.86 8.72 -1.48
CA LYS A 105 -16.54 9.17 -1.93
C LYS A 105 -15.43 8.55 -1.10
N ILE A 106 -14.62 7.71 -1.75
CA ILE A 106 -13.31 7.30 -1.24
C ILE A 106 -12.25 8.27 -1.79
N ALA A 107 -11.31 8.68 -0.95
CA ALA A 107 -10.00 9.15 -1.42
C ALA A 107 -8.94 8.11 -1.09
N VAL A 108 -8.07 7.81 -2.06
CA VAL A 108 -6.88 6.99 -1.84
C VAL A 108 -5.65 7.87 -1.91
N ILE A 109 -4.85 7.86 -0.84
CA ILE A 109 -3.61 8.63 -0.73
C ILE A 109 -2.45 7.70 -0.39
N SER A 110 -1.24 8.06 -0.81
CA SER A 110 -0.03 7.29 -0.55
C SER A 110 0.77 7.88 0.59
N ILE A 111 1.46 7.05 1.38
CA ILE A 111 2.54 7.57 2.24
C ILE A 111 3.62 8.28 1.42
N ASP A 112 3.82 7.87 0.15
CA ASP A 112 4.77 8.48 -0.78
C ASP A 112 4.39 9.94 -1.10
N ASP A 113 3.12 10.34 -0.99
CA ASP A 113 2.70 11.72 -1.19
C ASP A 113 3.33 12.67 -0.15
N PHE A 114 3.68 12.11 1.01
CA PHE A 114 4.29 12.83 2.12
C PHE A 114 5.82 12.75 2.11
N TYR A 115 6.47 12.35 1.02
CA TYR A 115 7.93 12.50 0.93
C TYR A 115 8.37 13.94 1.28
N LEU A 116 9.55 14.04 1.90
CA LEU A 116 10.17 15.32 2.24
C LEU A 116 10.42 16.15 0.97
N PRO A 117 10.24 17.49 1.03
CA PRO A 117 10.55 18.36 -0.09
C PRO A 117 12.07 18.47 -0.28
N SER A 118 12.49 18.95 -1.45
CA SER A 118 13.88 19.02 -1.94
C SER A 118 15.00 19.05 -0.88
N ASN A 119 15.08 20.11 -0.08
CA ASN A 119 16.23 20.34 0.81
C ASN A 119 16.21 19.43 2.03
N GLU A 120 15.03 19.18 2.60
CA GLU A 120 14.84 18.26 3.71
C GLU A 120 15.16 16.82 3.28
N MET A 121 14.73 16.42 2.08
CA MET A 121 15.03 15.11 1.53
C MET A 121 16.55 14.88 1.41
N LYS A 122 17.29 15.86 0.87
CA LYS A 122 18.76 15.79 0.74
C LYS A 122 19.45 15.53 2.08
N LEU A 123 18.97 16.14 3.16
CA LEU A 123 19.51 15.94 4.50
C LEU A 123 19.13 14.56 5.05
N ALA A 124 17.86 14.15 4.90
CA ALA A 124 17.35 12.90 5.43
C ALA A 124 18.04 11.67 4.84
N ILE A 125 18.28 11.67 3.52
CA ILE A 125 18.90 10.56 2.79
C ILE A 125 20.43 10.65 2.75
N LYS A 126 21.04 11.67 3.36
CA LYS A 126 22.49 11.89 3.30
C LYS A 126 23.23 10.63 3.74
N ASN A 127 24.23 10.24 2.95
CA ASN A 127 25.06 9.07 3.17
C ASN A 127 24.28 7.75 3.22
N ASN A 128 23.11 7.65 2.57
CA ASN A 128 22.46 6.34 2.48
C ASN A 128 23.30 5.36 1.63
N PRO A 129 23.46 4.10 2.06
CA PRO A 129 24.37 3.12 1.44
C PRO A 129 23.94 2.70 0.03
N TRP A 130 22.68 2.91 -0.32
CA TRP A 130 22.12 2.50 -1.61
C TRP A 130 22.13 3.60 -2.66
N ASN A 131 22.57 4.82 -2.33
CA ASN A 131 22.53 5.97 -3.25
C ASN A 131 21.15 6.19 -3.90
N VAL A 132 20.07 5.95 -3.13
CA VAL A 132 18.68 6.19 -3.58
C VAL A 132 18.22 7.58 -3.15
N SER A 133 17.25 8.15 -3.88
CA SER A 133 16.76 9.51 -3.64
C SER A 133 15.59 9.61 -2.65
N ARG A 134 14.96 8.48 -2.29
CA ARG A 134 13.78 8.36 -1.40
C ARG A 134 13.45 6.88 -1.18
N GLY A 135 12.46 6.58 -0.33
CA GLY A 135 11.81 5.26 -0.30
C GLY A 135 11.68 4.64 1.08
N PHE A 136 12.65 4.86 1.96
CA PHE A 136 12.75 4.21 3.27
C PHE A 136 12.19 5.09 4.41
N PRO A 137 11.86 4.49 5.58
CA PRO A 137 11.47 5.24 6.77
C PRO A 137 12.47 6.33 7.14
N GLY A 138 11.95 7.55 7.36
CA GLY A 138 12.72 8.77 7.56
C GLY A 138 12.85 9.65 6.31
N SER A 139 12.29 9.24 5.16
CA SER A 139 12.21 10.08 3.95
C SER A 139 10.88 10.85 3.81
N HIS A 140 9.96 10.75 4.76
CA HIS A 140 8.65 11.42 4.74
C HIS A 140 8.55 12.53 5.80
N SER A 141 7.73 13.55 5.53
CA SER A 141 7.29 14.50 6.56
C SER A 141 6.21 13.86 7.44
N VAL A 142 6.63 13.02 8.39
CA VAL A 142 5.73 12.23 9.23
C VAL A 142 4.78 13.11 10.06
N LYS A 143 5.29 14.22 10.61
CA LYS A 143 4.46 15.18 11.36
C LYS A 143 3.34 15.79 10.51
N LEU A 144 3.65 16.13 9.25
CA LEU A 144 2.65 16.64 8.31
C LEU A 144 1.60 15.56 8.00
N MET A 145 2.04 14.32 7.78
CA MET A 145 1.14 13.19 7.56
C MET A 145 0.17 13.02 8.74
N HIS A 146 0.68 13.01 9.96
CA HIS A 146 -0.13 12.88 11.17
C HIS A 146 -1.17 14.00 11.27
N GLU A 147 -0.72 15.25 11.12
CA GLU A 147 -1.58 16.43 11.17
C GLU A 147 -2.72 16.36 10.14
N LYS A 148 -2.42 16.01 8.87
CA LYS A 148 -3.44 15.98 7.82
C LYS A 148 -4.44 14.84 7.99
N LEU A 149 -4.00 13.67 8.43
CA LEU A 149 -4.88 12.54 8.72
C LEU A 149 -5.78 12.83 9.94
N LEU A 150 -5.21 13.41 11.00
CA LEU A 150 -5.96 13.77 12.20
C LEU A 150 -7.00 14.86 11.91
N ASN A 151 -6.61 15.91 11.18
CA ASN A 151 -7.53 16.97 10.76
C ASN A 151 -8.70 16.39 9.96
N TRP A 152 -8.42 15.52 8.98
CA TRP A 152 -9.48 14.86 8.21
C TRP A 152 -10.41 14.04 9.12
N LYS A 153 -9.91 13.26 10.09
CA LYS A 153 -10.78 12.54 11.03
C LYS A 153 -11.70 13.50 11.81
N LEU A 154 -11.19 14.67 12.22
CA LEU A 154 -11.93 15.66 13.00
C LEU A 154 -12.98 16.43 12.17
N ASN A 155 -12.59 17.02 11.04
CA ASN A 155 -13.44 17.95 10.29
C ASN A 155 -13.89 17.44 8.91
N GLY A 156 -13.29 16.37 8.39
CA GLY A 156 -13.62 15.78 7.09
C GLY A 156 -12.96 16.44 5.89
N GLU A 157 -12.16 17.48 6.11
CA GLU A 157 -11.43 18.18 5.07
C GLU A 157 -10.07 17.52 4.87
N LEU A 158 -9.86 16.94 3.69
CA LEU A 158 -8.59 16.40 3.28
C LEU A 158 -7.79 17.49 2.58
N ASN A 159 -6.62 17.80 3.12
CA ASN A 159 -5.65 18.69 2.48
C ASN A 159 -4.26 18.07 2.57
N VAL A 160 -3.86 17.36 1.52
CA VAL A 160 -2.62 16.57 1.52
C VAL A 160 -1.72 16.96 0.35
N PRO A 161 -0.39 16.86 0.50
CA PRO A 161 0.51 17.07 -0.63
C PRO A 161 0.29 15.99 -1.69
N VAL A 162 0.71 16.27 -2.92
CA VAL A 162 0.87 15.28 -3.98
C VAL A 162 2.32 15.29 -4.42
N PHE A 163 3.00 14.14 -4.34
CA PHE A 163 4.41 14.04 -4.67
C PHE A 163 4.61 13.58 -6.13
N ASP A 164 5.27 14.41 -6.93
CA ASP A 164 5.62 14.05 -8.30
C ASP A 164 7.07 13.57 -8.36
N LYS A 165 7.22 12.26 -8.58
CA LYS A 165 8.49 11.55 -8.68
C LYS A 165 9.33 11.96 -9.89
N SER A 166 8.74 12.59 -10.91
CA SER A 166 9.40 12.98 -12.16
C SER A 166 10.14 14.33 -12.05
N LEU A 167 9.71 15.20 -11.12
CA LEU A 167 10.33 16.51 -10.91
C LEU A 167 11.82 16.40 -10.56
N ARG A 168 12.56 17.47 -10.83
CA ARG A 168 14.00 17.58 -10.52
C ARG A 168 14.80 16.39 -11.06
N ASN A 169 14.62 16.06 -12.34
CA ASN A 169 15.31 14.96 -13.01
C ASN A 169 15.13 13.60 -12.30
N GLY A 170 13.90 13.32 -11.85
CA GLY A 170 13.57 12.05 -11.18
C GLY A 170 13.91 11.99 -9.69
N LEU A 171 14.45 13.05 -9.10
CA LEU A 171 14.62 13.16 -7.64
C LEU A 171 13.27 13.33 -6.93
N GLY A 172 12.30 13.90 -7.64
CA GLY A 172 10.94 14.15 -7.19
C GLY A 172 10.81 15.36 -6.28
N ASP A 173 9.62 15.94 -6.20
CA ASP A 173 9.29 16.98 -5.23
C ASP A 173 7.78 17.05 -5.00
N ARG A 174 7.35 17.83 -4.00
CA ARG A 174 5.93 18.18 -3.87
C ARG A 174 5.51 19.03 -5.06
N SER A 175 4.42 18.63 -5.70
CA SER A 175 3.90 19.28 -6.90
C SER A 175 2.79 20.28 -6.58
N HIS A 176 1.75 19.81 -5.90
CA HIS A 176 0.57 20.57 -5.53
C HIS A 176 -0.09 19.96 -4.28
N TRP A 177 -1.18 20.56 -3.82
CA TRP A 177 -2.00 20.04 -2.74
C TRP A 177 -3.33 19.53 -3.31
N ARG A 178 -3.74 18.34 -2.85
CA ARG A 178 -5.07 17.80 -3.11
C ARG A 178 -5.99 18.26 -1.98
N LEU A 179 -7.01 19.03 -2.36
CA LEU A 179 -8.12 19.42 -1.51
C LEU A 179 -9.31 18.50 -1.82
N ASP A 180 -9.85 17.87 -0.79
CA ASP A 180 -10.94 16.91 -0.94
C ASP A 180 -11.82 16.83 0.33
N SER A 181 -12.97 16.19 0.23
CA SER A 181 -13.86 15.89 1.37
C SER A 181 -14.47 14.50 1.20
N PRO A 182 -13.65 13.43 1.30
CA PRO A 182 -14.13 12.07 1.13
C PRO A 182 -14.85 11.58 2.39
N ASP A 183 -15.82 10.68 2.19
CA ASP A 183 -16.51 9.96 3.27
C ASP A 183 -15.59 8.96 3.96
N LEU A 184 -14.63 8.40 3.22
CA LEU A 184 -13.62 7.45 3.71
C LEU A 184 -12.25 7.72 3.10
N LEU A 185 -11.21 7.57 3.92
CA LEU A 185 -9.83 7.65 3.47
C LEU A 185 -9.19 6.26 3.42
N ILE A 186 -8.47 5.99 2.34
CA ILE A 186 -7.56 4.85 2.25
C ILE A 186 -6.13 5.39 2.20
N LEU A 187 -5.30 4.93 3.13
CA LEU A 187 -3.87 5.20 3.14
C LEU A 187 -3.12 3.96 2.65
N GLU A 188 -2.31 4.09 1.60
CA GLU A 188 -1.52 2.98 1.07
C GLU A 188 -0.01 3.21 1.24
N GLY A 189 0.74 2.14 1.45
CA GLY A 189 2.20 2.22 1.59
C GLY A 189 2.89 0.87 1.63
N TRP A 190 4.17 0.84 1.29
CA TRP A 190 4.90 -0.43 1.20
C TRP A 190 5.39 -0.99 2.53
N PHE A 191 5.55 -0.13 3.55
CA PHE A 191 5.85 -0.52 4.93
C PHE A 191 4.74 -0.07 5.89
N LEU A 192 3.53 0.15 5.39
CA LEU A 192 2.40 0.57 6.21
C LEU A 192 2.12 -0.46 7.30
N GLY A 193 2.01 0.00 8.55
CA GLY A 193 1.79 -0.85 9.71
C GLY A 193 3.04 -1.53 10.28
N ILE A 194 4.21 -1.35 9.67
CA ILE A 194 5.46 -1.89 10.21
C ILE A 194 5.88 -1.10 11.45
N LYS A 195 6.22 -1.84 12.50
CA LYS A 195 6.78 -1.31 13.75
C LYS A 195 8.29 -1.58 13.80
N PRO A 196 9.05 -0.79 14.58
CA PRO A 196 10.44 -1.09 14.86
C PRO A 196 10.59 -2.52 15.39
N TYR A 197 11.55 -3.25 14.85
CA TYR A 197 11.85 -4.61 15.20
C TYR A 197 13.10 -4.63 16.08
N SER A 198 13.05 -5.32 17.23
CA SER A 198 14.20 -5.40 18.12
C SER A 198 15.40 -6.03 17.40
N ILE A 199 16.52 -5.31 17.39
CA ILE A 199 17.70 -5.71 16.62
C ILE A 199 18.40 -6.93 17.22
N ASP A 200 18.21 -7.17 18.52
CA ASP A 200 18.77 -8.33 19.22
C ASP A 200 18.25 -9.66 18.66
N LEU A 201 17.13 -9.60 17.92
CA LEU A 201 16.45 -10.72 17.27
C LEU A 201 16.55 -10.65 15.73
N ILE A 202 17.54 -9.96 15.14
CA ILE A 202 17.90 -10.25 13.75
C ILE A 202 18.47 -11.68 13.71
N ASP A 203 17.57 -12.65 13.78
CA ASP A 203 17.72 -13.94 13.13
C ASP A 203 18.14 -13.61 11.71
N ARG A 204 19.41 -13.86 11.40
CA ARG A 204 19.99 -13.64 10.09
C ARG A 204 19.18 -14.47 9.08
N PRO A 205 18.21 -13.92 8.30
CA PRO A 205 17.66 -14.71 7.21
C PRO A 205 18.82 -15.00 6.25
N ILE A 206 18.74 -16.14 5.59
CA ILE A 206 19.83 -16.81 4.84
C ILE A 206 20.53 -15.92 3.79
N ASN A 207 19.96 -14.76 3.43
CA ASN A 207 20.54 -13.73 2.54
C ASN A 207 21.23 -12.52 3.22
N THR A 208 21.27 -12.43 4.56
CA THR A 208 21.98 -11.34 5.28
C THR A 208 23.50 -11.51 5.35
N LYS A 209 24.05 -12.57 4.76
CA LYS A 209 25.52 -12.79 4.73
C LYS A 209 26.29 -11.70 3.95
N ASN A 210 25.61 -10.82 3.21
CA ASN A 210 26.22 -9.79 2.37
C ASN A 210 25.84 -8.34 2.75
N LEU A 211 25.42 -8.05 3.99
CA LEU A 211 25.25 -6.64 4.40
C LEU A 211 26.61 -6.01 4.68
N SER A 212 26.89 -4.86 4.09
CA SER A 212 28.06 -4.06 4.49
C SER A 212 27.86 -3.46 5.89
N LEU A 213 28.95 -3.09 6.57
CA LEU A 213 28.87 -2.37 7.85
C LEU A 213 28.05 -1.07 7.73
N HIS A 214 28.16 -0.40 6.59
CA HIS A 214 27.41 0.82 6.31
C HIS A 214 25.90 0.55 6.17
N GLU A 215 25.51 -0.52 5.48
CA GLU A 215 24.10 -0.95 5.42
C GLU A 215 23.55 -1.30 6.79
N SER A 216 24.28 -2.08 7.59
CA SER A 216 23.87 -2.46 8.93
C SER A 216 23.63 -1.23 9.84
N SER A 217 24.54 -0.26 9.81
CA SER A 217 24.38 1.00 10.56
C SER A 217 23.17 1.80 10.08
N TYR A 218 22.95 1.88 8.76
CA TYR A 218 21.82 2.62 8.21
C TYR A 218 20.47 1.94 8.49
N ILE A 219 20.44 0.60 8.56
CA ILE A 219 19.24 -0.16 8.98
C ILE A 219 18.86 0.21 10.42
N LEU A 220 19.82 0.38 11.34
CA LEU A 220 19.53 0.86 12.70
C LEU A 220 18.88 2.25 12.69
N LYS A 221 19.39 3.17 11.85
CA LYS A 221 18.77 4.49 11.65
C LYS A 221 17.33 4.35 11.15
N ILE A 222 17.06 3.44 10.22
CA ILE A 222 15.72 3.17 9.70
C ILE A 222 14.79 2.61 10.79
N GLN A 223 15.27 1.70 11.63
CA GLN A 223 14.49 1.18 12.76
C GLN A 223 14.14 2.29 13.76
N ASN A 224 15.07 3.20 14.03
CA ASN A 224 14.79 4.37 14.86
C ASN A 224 13.74 5.28 14.20
N ASN A 225 13.86 5.57 12.91
CA ASN A 225 12.90 6.39 12.17
C ASN A 225 11.49 5.77 12.13
N LEU A 226 11.36 4.43 12.15
CA LEU A 226 10.06 3.75 12.19
C LEU A 226 9.25 4.09 13.44
N ASN A 227 9.89 4.51 14.54
CA ASN A 227 9.16 4.97 15.74
C ASN A 227 8.27 6.17 15.44
N GLU A 228 8.69 7.07 14.55
CA GLU A 228 7.91 8.27 14.21
C GLU A 228 6.58 7.93 13.52
N TYR A 229 6.49 6.78 12.86
CA TYR A 229 5.29 6.36 12.12
C TYR A 229 4.26 5.70 13.03
N LEU A 230 4.59 5.38 14.28
CA LEU A 230 3.68 4.67 15.18
C LEU A 230 2.40 5.45 15.42
N ASP A 231 2.49 6.77 15.59
CA ASP A 231 1.33 7.66 15.76
C ASP A 231 0.47 7.75 14.49
N ILE A 232 1.03 7.51 13.31
CA ILE A 232 0.23 7.40 12.08
C ILE A 232 -0.57 6.11 12.10
N TRP A 233 0.07 5.00 12.50
CA TRP A 233 -0.55 3.68 12.50
C TRP A 233 -1.71 3.58 13.49
N THR A 234 -1.72 4.38 14.58
CA THR A 234 -2.85 4.42 15.52
C THR A 234 -4.10 5.11 14.95
N LEU A 235 -3.97 5.91 13.88
CA LEU A 235 -5.12 6.55 13.22
C LEU A 235 -5.84 5.62 12.24
N ILE A 236 -5.19 4.51 11.86
CA ILE A 236 -5.71 3.52 10.91
C ILE A 236 -6.59 2.51 11.65
N ASP A 237 -7.82 2.37 11.19
CA ASP A 237 -8.81 1.48 11.82
C ASP A 237 -8.54 0.03 11.44
N ASN A 238 -8.37 -0.26 10.14
CA ASN A 238 -8.10 -1.61 9.62
C ASN A 238 -6.99 -1.60 8.58
N ILE A 239 -6.03 -2.54 8.68
CA ILE A 239 -4.96 -2.72 7.68
C ILE A 239 -5.22 -3.97 6.85
N TRP A 240 -5.26 -3.82 5.53
CA TRP A 240 -5.24 -4.91 4.56
C TRP A 240 -3.80 -5.15 4.12
N HIS A 241 -3.27 -6.32 4.44
CA HIS A 241 -1.91 -6.67 4.05
C HIS A 241 -1.91 -7.62 2.85
N LEU A 242 -1.40 -7.14 1.72
CA LEU A 242 -1.13 -7.94 0.54
C LEU A 242 0.33 -8.37 0.61
N LYS A 243 0.52 -9.61 1.05
CA LYS A 243 1.82 -10.20 1.34
C LYS A 243 2.20 -11.15 0.22
N PRO A 244 3.38 -10.98 -0.42
CA PRO A 244 3.85 -11.98 -1.36
C PRO A 244 4.22 -13.28 -0.65
N LEU A 245 4.04 -14.42 -1.32
CA LEU A 245 4.58 -15.70 -0.83
C LEU A 245 6.11 -15.64 -0.66
N LYS A 246 6.79 -14.84 -1.49
CA LYS A 246 8.23 -14.61 -1.44
C LYS A 246 8.52 -13.15 -1.74
N ILE A 247 9.31 -12.51 -0.90
CA ILE A 247 9.65 -11.08 -1.05
C ILE A 247 10.40 -10.81 -2.36
N GLU A 248 11.12 -11.79 -2.89
CA GLU A 248 11.87 -11.70 -4.15
C GLU A 248 10.96 -11.40 -5.36
N TYR A 249 9.67 -11.73 -5.29
CA TYR A 249 8.71 -11.41 -6.35
C TYR A 249 8.57 -9.89 -6.56
N MET A 250 8.79 -9.11 -5.51
CA MET A 250 8.84 -7.65 -5.59
C MET A 250 9.89 -7.16 -6.59
N ASN A 251 11.03 -7.85 -6.72
CA ASN A 251 12.08 -7.44 -7.66
C ASN A 251 11.59 -7.52 -9.11
N ILE A 252 10.84 -8.57 -9.43
CA ILE A 252 10.26 -8.79 -10.76
C ILE A 252 9.17 -7.75 -11.01
N TRP A 253 8.24 -7.59 -10.07
CA TRP A 253 7.14 -6.64 -10.21
C TRP A 253 7.60 -5.20 -10.33
N LYS A 254 8.58 -4.81 -9.53
CA LYS A 254 9.13 -3.46 -9.55
C LYS A 254 9.90 -3.20 -10.84
N THR A 255 10.66 -4.19 -11.33
CA THR A 255 11.33 -4.10 -12.63
C THR A 255 10.32 -3.94 -13.77
N ASN A 256 9.23 -4.73 -13.78
CA ASN A 256 8.19 -4.62 -14.78
C ASN A 256 7.47 -3.26 -14.72
N GLN A 257 7.18 -2.77 -13.51
CA GLN A 257 6.59 -1.44 -13.30
C GLN A 257 7.48 -0.33 -13.89
N GLU A 258 8.78 -0.36 -13.67
CA GLU A 258 9.69 0.67 -14.20
C GLU A 258 9.80 0.60 -15.72
N LYS A 259 9.79 -0.61 -16.32
CA LYS A 259 9.71 -0.78 -17.78
C LYS A 259 8.44 -0.16 -18.36
N GLU A 260 7.28 -0.42 -17.76
CA GLU A 260 6.01 0.17 -18.18
C GLU A 260 6.02 1.70 -18.03
N MET A 261 6.55 2.22 -16.92
CA MET A 261 6.69 3.66 -16.69
C MET A 261 7.60 4.32 -17.74
N PHE A 262 8.70 3.67 -18.11
CA PHE A 262 9.59 4.15 -19.16
C PHE A 262 8.86 4.24 -20.50
N LEU A 263 8.12 3.19 -20.88
CA LEU A 263 7.34 3.16 -22.12
C LEU A 263 6.25 4.23 -22.18
N GLN A 264 5.59 4.52 -21.05
CA GLN A 264 4.47 5.47 -20.99
C GLN A 264 4.90 6.93 -20.83
N LYS A 265 5.99 7.20 -20.10
CA LYS A 265 6.36 8.55 -19.65
C LYS A 265 7.78 8.97 -20.04
N GLY A 266 8.56 8.09 -20.65
CA GLY A 266 9.97 8.34 -21.02
C GLY A 266 10.93 8.45 -19.83
N ASN A 267 10.45 8.29 -18.60
CA ASN A 267 11.24 8.44 -17.37
C ASN A 267 10.97 7.26 -16.42
N ALA A 268 12.05 6.60 -15.98
CA ALA A 268 12.02 5.48 -15.05
C ALA A 268 13.37 5.33 -14.33
N LEU A 269 13.38 4.52 -13.27
CA LEU A 269 14.64 3.98 -12.72
C LEU A 269 15.19 2.93 -13.69
N ILE A 270 16.42 3.16 -14.16
CA ILE A 270 17.14 2.26 -15.07
C ILE A 270 18.47 1.82 -14.45
N ASP A 271 18.97 0.67 -14.93
CA ASP A 271 20.30 0.14 -14.64
C ASP A 271 20.68 0.18 -13.15
N GLU A 272 21.77 0.86 -12.82
CA GLU A 272 22.30 0.97 -11.46
C GLU A 272 21.30 1.60 -10.49
N LYS A 273 20.54 2.61 -10.92
CA LYS A 273 19.54 3.25 -10.05
C LYS A 273 18.43 2.29 -9.67
N LEU A 274 18.00 1.44 -10.61
CA LEU A 274 17.02 0.40 -10.32
C LEU A 274 17.61 -0.67 -9.39
N SER A 275 18.81 -1.17 -9.69
CA SER A 275 19.51 -2.15 -8.85
C SER A 275 19.66 -1.67 -7.40
N ASN A 276 20.09 -0.42 -7.24
CA ASN A 276 20.23 0.25 -5.95
C ASN A 276 18.90 0.38 -5.21
N PHE A 277 17.83 0.77 -5.91
CA PHE A 277 16.51 0.87 -5.32
C PHE A 277 15.95 -0.48 -4.90
N LEU A 278 16.14 -1.52 -5.71
CA LEU A 278 15.77 -2.88 -5.35
C LEU A 278 16.58 -3.37 -4.15
N ARG A 279 17.90 -3.15 -4.12
CA ARG A 279 18.74 -3.50 -2.97
C ARG A 279 18.21 -2.83 -1.69
N MET A 280 17.91 -1.53 -1.75
CA MET A 280 17.30 -0.80 -0.64
C MET A 280 16.00 -1.46 -0.16
N LEU A 281 15.06 -1.77 -1.06
CA LEU A 281 13.81 -2.42 -0.70
C LEU A 281 14.01 -3.81 -0.06
N ASN A 282 15.02 -4.56 -0.52
CA ASN A 282 15.30 -5.90 0.01
C ASN A 282 15.96 -5.89 1.38
N VAL A 283 16.69 -4.84 1.76
CA VAL A 283 17.53 -4.88 2.97
C VAL A 283 17.23 -3.80 4.01
N SER A 284 16.53 -2.73 3.64
CA SER A 284 16.27 -1.60 4.55
C SER A 284 15.34 -1.95 5.71
N ILE A 285 14.42 -2.89 5.50
CA ILE A 285 13.49 -3.40 6.52
C ILE A 285 13.64 -4.94 6.56
N PRO A 286 13.88 -5.54 7.74
CA PRO A 286 13.94 -6.99 7.87
C PRO A 286 12.66 -7.67 7.34
N HIS A 287 12.79 -8.78 6.61
CA HIS A 287 11.64 -9.45 5.99
C HIS A 287 10.61 -9.93 7.03
N LYS A 288 11.09 -10.35 8.21
CA LYS A 288 10.23 -10.73 9.34
C LYS A 288 9.32 -9.60 9.83
N SER A 289 9.68 -8.33 9.59
CA SER A 289 8.84 -7.20 9.95
C SER A 289 7.51 -7.19 9.18
N PHE A 290 7.45 -7.80 7.99
CA PHE A 290 6.22 -7.95 7.21
C PHE A 290 5.34 -9.10 7.73
N ASP A 291 5.94 -10.11 8.36
CA ASP A 291 5.21 -11.25 8.94
C ASP A 291 4.41 -10.88 10.19
N VAL A 292 4.84 -9.82 10.89
CA VAL A 292 4.27 -9.39 12.18
C VAL A 292 3.40 -8.14 12.07
N ILE A 293 3.06 -7.70 10.85
CA ILE A 293 2.09 -6.62 10.64
C ILE A 293 0.76 -7.07 11.23
N LYS A 294 0.25 -6.30 12.21
CA LYS A 294 -1.09 -6.51 12.75
C LYS A 294 -2.12 -6.06 11.71
N SER A 295 -2.41 -6.92 10.74
CA SER A 295 -3.41 -6.67 9.72
C SER A 295 -4.79 -7.18 10.14
N TYR A 296 -5.82 -6.51 9.67
CA TYR A 296 -7.21 -6.96 9.74
C TYR A 296 -7.47 -8.08 8.72
N ALA A 297 -7.05 -7.86 7.47
CA ALA A 297 -7.12 -8.85 6.41
C ALA A 297 -5.71 -9.21 5.93
N LEU A 298 -5.48 -10.49 5.63
CA LEU A 298 -4.26 -10.99 5.00
C LEU A 298 -4.61 -11.60 3.64
N LEU A 299 -3.88 -11.15 2.63
CA LEU A 299 -3.98 -11.65 1.27
C LEU A 299 -2.60 -12.12 0.83
N LEU A 300 -2.49 -13.40 0.50
CA LEU A 300 -1.24 -13.97 -0.01
C LEU A 300 -1.28 -13.94 -1.54
N ILE A 301 -0.21 -13.42 -2.15
CA ILE A 301 -0.06 -13.37 -3.61
C ILE A 301 1.16 -14.14 -4.11
N ASP A 302 0.97 -14.90 -5.19
CA ASP A 302 2.06 -15.59 -5.90
C ASP A 302 2.83 -14.66 -6.85
N GLN A 303 3.78 -15.20 -7.61
CA GLN A 303 4.67 -14.44 -8.50
C GLN A 303 3.92 -13.77 -9.67
N GLU A 304 2.87 -14.42 -10.16
CA GLU A 304 1.95 -13.95 -11.19
C GLU A 304 0.94 -12.93 -10.63
N ARG A 305 1.06 -12.61 -9.33
CA ARG A 305 0.19 -11.78 -8.52
C ARG A 305 -1.15 -12.42 -8.21
N LYS A 306 -1.42 -13.69 -8.54
CA LYS A 306 -2.69 -14.34 -8.18
C LYS A 306 -2.84 -14.47 -6.68
N LEU A 307 -4.06 -14.35 -6.19
CA LEU A 307 -4.39 -14.57 -4.79
C LEU A 307 -4.43 -16.07 -4.50
N VAL A 308 -3.58 -16.50 -3.58
CA VAL A 308 -3.54 -17.88 -3.07
C VAL A 308 -4.25 -18.00 -1.72
N GLU A 309 -4.38 -16.90 -0.99
CA GLU A 309 -5.18 -16.79 0.22
C GLU A 309 -5.80 -15.39 0.29
N ALA A 310 -7.05 -15.29 0.75
CA ALA A 310 -7.68 -14.04 1.12
C ALA A 310 -8.61 -14.27 2.31
N GLY A 311 -8.41 -13.54 3.40
CA GLY A 311 -9.27 -13.70 4.56
C GLY A 311 -8.91 -12.83 5.75
N LEU A 312 -9.68 -13.01 6.82
CA LEU A 312 -9.47 -12.33 8.09
C LEU A 312 -8.18 -12.86 8.74
N ASN A 313 -7.33 -11.96 9.19
CA ASN A 313 -6.09 -12.32 9.87
C ASN A 313 -6.35 -12.34 11.39
N LEU A 314 -6.77 -13.52 11.88
CA LEU A 314 -7.13 -13.76 13.28
C LEU A 314 -5.91 -13.97 14.18
#